data_AF-A0A924YH19-F1
#
_entry.id   AF-A0A924YH19-F1
#
_cell.length_a   1.000
_cell.length_b   1.000
_cell.length_c   1.000
_cell.angle_alpha   90.00
_cell.angle_beta   90.00
_cell.angle_gamma   90.00
#
_symmetry.space_group_name_H-M   'P 1'
#
loop_
_entity.id
_entity.type
_entity.pdbx_description
1 polymer ?
#
loop_
_entity_poly.entity_id
_entity_poly.type
_entity_poly.pdbx_seq_one_letter_code
_entity_poly.pdbx_strand_id
1 'polypeptide(L)'
;MATTYLETKTTTSPAPGLLRRLARQTEVGLLVLLLVVIGFFVLQVPAASESRMYLDLMREMSPYLIASIGITMLMIAGELDLSIGAMLALTGIVTVSVFNSTGNMWLGILMG
;
A
#
# COMPACT_ATOMS: atom_id res chain seq x y z
N MET A 1 43.76 -57.50 -15.82
CA MET A 1 42.91 -57.17 -14.66
C MET A 1 42.42 -55.74 -14.88
N ALA A 2 41.21 -55.61 -15.43
CA ALA A 2 40.71 -54.36 -15.99
C ALA A 2 40.32 -53.36 -14.89
N THR A 3 40.88 -52.15 -14.94
CA THR A 3 40.49 -51.02 -14.10
C THR A 3 39.19 -50.44 -14.66
N THR A 4 38.07 -50.89 -14.10
CA THR A 4 36.73 -50.35 -14.37
C THR A 4 36.62 -48.96 -13.74
N TYR A 5 36.65 -47.94 -14.59
CA TYR A 5 36.34 -46.56 -14.21
C TYR A 5 34.86 -46.48 -13.80
N LEU A 6 34.60 -46.05 -12.56
CA LEU A 6 33.26 -45.69 -12.11
C LEU A 6 32.90 -44.34 -12.73
N GLU A 7 32.07 -44.39 -13.76
CA GLU A 7 31.42 -43.23 -14.35
C GLU A 7 30.51 -42.60 -13.30
N THR A 8 31.00 -41.55 -12.65
CA THR A 8 30.21 -40.71 -11.74
C THR A 8 29.15 -39.99 -12.55
N LYS A 9 27.96 -40.58 -12.61
CA LYS A 9 26.74 -39.98 -13.15
C LYS A 9 26.47 -38.69 -12.39
N THR A 10 26.85 -37.56 -12.97
CA THR A 10 26.53 -36.22 -12.49
C THR A 10 25.01 -36.08 -12.50
N THR A 11 24.40 -36.21 -11.32
CA THR A 11 22.98 -35.89 -11.13
C THR A 11 22.83 -34.38 -11.25
N THR A 12 22.50 -33.90 -12.45
CA THR A 12 22.05 -32.53 -12.68
C THR A 12 20.75 -32.33 -11.91
N SER A 13 20.87 -31.72 -10.73
CA SER A 13 19.74 -31.27 -9.92
C SER A 13 18.89 -30.33 -10.79
N PRO A 14 17.57 -30.55 -10.93
CA PRO A 14 16.75 -29.69 -11.77
C PRO A 14 16.80 -28.29 -11.20
N ALA A 15 17.26 -27.33 -12.02
CA ALA A 15 17.31 -25.93 -11.65
C ALA A 15 15.95 -25.52 -11.08
N PRO A 16 15.89 -24.85 -9.91
CA PRO A 16 14.62 -24.45 -9.32
C PRO A 16 13.87 -23.57 -10.32
N GLY A 17 12.70 -24.04 -10.74
CA GLY A 17 11.89 -23.39 -11.78
C GLY A 17 11.62 -21.91 -11.45
N LEU A 18 11.42 -21.11 -12.49
CA LEU A 18 11.17 -19.67 -12.42
C LEU A 18 10.12 -19.30 -11.35
N LEU A 19 9.08 -20.12 -11.23
CA LEU A 19 7.99 -20.00 -10.24
C LEU A 19 8.51 -20.06 -8.79
N ARG A 20 9.48 -20.93 -8.49
CA ARG A 20 10.07 -21.07 -7.16
C ARG A 20 11.03 -19.92 -6.82
N ARG A 21 11.63 -19.30 -7.84
CA ARG A 21 12.46 -18.09 -7.70
C ARG A 21 11.62 -16.84 -7.48
N LEU A 22 10.52 -16.70 -8.24
CA LEU A 22 9.54 -15.63 -8.07
C LEU A 22 8.84 -15.71 -6.71
N ALA A 23 8.43 -16.91 -6.29
CA ALA A 23 7.78 -17.11 -4.98
C ALA A 23 8.70 -16.81 -3.77
N ARG A 24 10.02 -16.71 -3.95
CA ARG A 24 10.97 -16.38 -2.88
C ARG A 24 11.12 -14.87 -2.68
N GLN A 25 10.55 -14.05 -3.57
CA GLN A 25 10.60 -12.60 -3.48
C GLN A 25 9.36 -12.07 -2.76
N THR A 26 9.56 -11.33 -1.67
CA THR A 26 8.47 -10.72 -0.88
C THR A 26 7.59 -9.80 -1.73
N GLU A 27 8.18 -9.16 -2.74
CA GLU A 27 7.49 -8.28 -3.70
C GLU A 27 6.39 -9.02 -4.48
N VAL A 28 6.62 -10.29 -4.82
CA VAL A 28 5.62 -11.10 -5.53
C VAL A 28 4.43 -11.39 -4.62
N GLY A 29 4.66 -11.61 -3.33
CA GLY A 29 3.58 -11.76 -2.35
C GLY A 29 2.70 -10.51 -2.25
N LEU A 30 3.31 -9.32 -2.23
CA LEU A 30 2.62 -8.03 -2.24
C LEU A 30 1.81 -7.82 -3.52
N LEU A 31 2.39 -8.14 -4.67
CA LEU A 31 1.70 -8.00 -5.96
C LEU A 31 0.53 -8.98 -6.07
N VAL A 32 0.70 -10.22 -5.60
CA VAL A 32 -0.40 -11.20 -5.51
C VAL A 32 -1.50 -10.70 -4.58
N LEU A 33 -1.16 -10.18 -3.40
CA LEU A 33 -2.13 -9.60 -2.48
C LEU A 33 -2.91 -8.45 -3.13
N LEU A 34 -2.21 -7.55 -3.82
CA LEU A 34 -2.83 -6.44 -4.55
C LEU A 34 -3.85 -6.95 -5.58
N LEU A 35 -3.47 -7.95 -6.38
CA LEU A 35 -4.36 -8.53 -7.38
C LEU A 35 -5.58 -9.21 -6.75
N VAL A 36 -5.40 -9.90 -5.62
CA VAL A 36 -6.51 -10.52 -4.87
C VAL A 36 -7.48 -9.45 -4.38
N VAL A 37 -6.98 -8.36 -3.80
CA VAL A 37 -7.80 -7.25 -3.30
C VAL A 37 -8.55 -6.56 -4.46
N ILE A 38 -7.86 -6.28 -5.57
CA ILE A 38 -8.49 -5.69 -6.76
C ILE A 38 -9.58 -6.63 -7.28
N GLY A 39 -9.29 -7.92 -7.45
CA GLY A 39 -10.25 -8.92 -7.92
C GLY A 39 -11.49 -9.00 -7.02
N PHE A 40 -11.31 -8.96 -5.70
CA PHE A 40 -12.42 -8.91 -4.75
C PHE A 40 -13.30 -7.68 -4.98
N PHE A 41 -12.74 -6.48 -5.07
CA PHE A 41 -13.52 -5.26 -5.25
C PHE A 41 -14.19 -5.18 -6.62
N VAL A 42 -13.55 -5.66 -7.68
CA VAL A 42 -14.15 -5.73 -9.02
C VAL A 42 -15.40 -6.61 -9.02
N LEU A 43 -15.41 -7.70 -8.24
CA LEU A 43 -16.57 -8.58 -8.13
C LEU A 43 -17.68 -8.00 -7.23
N GLN A 44 -17.31 -7.27 -6.17
CA GLN A 44 -18.27 -6.75 -5.19
C GLN A 44 -18.89 -5.40 -5.58
N VAL A 45 -18.21 -4.61 -6.41
CA VAL A 45 -18.65 -3.26 -6.80
C VAL A 45 -19.10 -3.29 -8.26
N PRO A 46 -20.41 -3.23 -8.56
CA PRO A 46 -20.91 -3.25 -9.94
C PRO A 46 -20.36 -2.10 -10.79
N ALA A 47 -20.18 -0.93 -10.17
CA ALA A 47 -19.61 0.28 -10.79
C ALA A 47 -18.14 0.12 -11.21
N ALA A 48 -17.42 -0.91 -10.73
CA ALA A 48 -16.05 -1.19 -11.16
C ALA A 48 -15.95 -1.59 -12.64
N SER A 49 -17.07 -1.97 -13.27
CA SER A 49 -17.13 -2.19 -14.72
C SER A 49 -17.32 -0.90 -15.53
N GLU A 50 -17.68 0.21 -14.88
CA GLU A 50 -17.96 1.48 -15.52
C GLU A 50 -16.73 2.38 -15.61
N SER A 51 -16.42 2.88 -16.81
CA SER A 51 -15.29 3.80 -17.02
C SER A 51 -15.41 5.12 -16.24
N ARG A 52 -16.62 5.53 -15.87
CA ARG A 52 -16.87 6.77 -15.10
C ARG A 52 -16.32 6.70 -13.69
N MET A 53 -16.45 5.55 -13.01
CA MET A 53 -15.91 5.34 -11.67
C MET A 53 -14.41 5.63 -11.64
N TYR A 54 -13.67 5.16 -12.63
CA TYR A 54 -12.22 5.41 -12.72
C TYR A 54 -11.89 6.88 -13.00
N LEU A 55 -12.67 7.57 -13.84
CA LEU A 55 -12.47 8.99 -14.09
C LEU A 55 -12.75 9.84 -12.85
N ASP A 56 -13.77 9.49 -12.08
CA ASP A 56 -14.11 10.18 -10.83
C ASP A 56 -13.04 9.92 -9.76
N LEU A 57 -12.54 8.68 -9.66
CA LEU A 57 -11.40 8.35 -8.79
C LEU A 57 -10.13 9.12 -9.19
N MET A 58 -9.80 9.18 -10.48
CA MET A 58 -8.64 9.94 -10.96
C MET A 58 -8.77 11.45 -10.68
N ARG A 59 -10.00 11.99 -10.77
CA ARG A 59 -10.29 13.39 -10.43
C ARG A 59 -10.13 13.67 -8.94
N GLU A 60 -10.56 12.74 -8.08
CA GLU A 60 -10.36 12.83 -6.64
C GLU A 60 -8.88 12.78 -6.25
N MET A 61 -8.10 11.91 -6.91
CA MET A 61 -6.68 11.74 -6.62
C MET A 61 -5.80 12.86 -7.19
N SER A 62 -6.21 13.50 -8.28
CA SER A 62 -5.47 14.59 -8.95
C SER A 62 -5.00 15.72 -8.02
N PRO A 63 -5.89 16.39 -7.23
CA PRO A 63 -5.46 17.46 -6.33
C PRO A 63 -4.45 16.99 -5.27
N TYR A 64 -4.59 15.77 -4.75
CA TYR A 64 -3.64 15.21 -3.78
C TYR A 64 -2.26 14.97 -4.42
N LEU A 65 -2.21 14.43 -5.64
CA LEU A 65 -0.95 14.22 -6.35
C LEU A 65 -0.26 15.55 -6.67
N ILE A 66 -1.00 16.56 -7.16
CA ILE A 66 -0.46 17.89 -7.43
C ILE A 66 0.07 18.53 -6.13
N ALA A 67 -0.70 18.47 -5.04
CA ALA A 67 -0.27 19.00 -3.74
C ALA A 67 0.97 18.27 -3.21
N SER A 68 1.04 16.94 -3.38
CA SER A 68 2.18 16.14 -2.91
C SER A 68 3.50 16.55 -3.55
N ILE A 69 3.50 16.98 -4.82
CA ILE A 69 4.70 17.49 -5.50
C ILE A 69 5.18 18.79 -4.84
N GLY A 70 4.26 19.69 -4.46
CA GLY A 70 4.62 20.90 -3.72
C GLY A 70 5.18 20.59 -2.33
N ILE A 71 4.56 19.64 -1.63
CA ILE A 71 4.98 19.19 -0.29
C ILE A 71 6.37 18.52 -0.36
N THR A 72 6.68 17.71 -1.39
CA THR A 72 8.01 17.09 -1.50
C THR A 72 9.10 18.13 -1.75
N MET A 73 8.84 19.15 -2.58
CA MET A 73 9.78 20.27 -2.76
C MET A 73 10.02 21.04 -1.46
N LEU A 74 8.95 21.31 -0.70
CA LEU A 74 9.03 22.03 0.57
C LEU A 74 9.73 21.20 1.66
N MET A 75 9.59 19.87 1.62
CA MET A 75 10.31 18.93 2.48
C MET A 75 11.81 18.93 2.19
N ILE A 76 12.20 18.95 0.90
CA ILE A 76 13.61 19.04 0.49
C ILE A 76 14.21 20.40 0.88
N ALA A 77 13.44 21.48 0.79
CA ALA A 77 13.86 22.82 1.20
C ALA A 77 14.01 22.98 2.72
N GLY A 78 13.53 22.03 3.52
CA GLY A 78 13.55 22.11 5.00
C GLY A 78 12.56 23.13 5.58
N GLU A 79 11.62 23.60 4.77
CA GLU A 79 10.62 24.61 5.12
C GLU A 79 9.33 23.99 5.67
N LEU A 80 9.13 22.67 5.47
CA LEU A 80 8.01 21.96 6.10
C LEU A 80 8.31 21.67 7.57
N ASP A 81 7.69 22.45 8.44
CA ASP A 81 7.55 22.10 9.84
C ASP A 81 6.57 20.92 9.99
N LEU A 82 7.02 19.86 10.68
CA LEU A 82 6.22 18.66 10.98
C LEU A 82 5.04 18.98 11.91
N SER A 83 4.98 20.19 12.48
CA SER A 83 3.92 20.66 13.37
C SER A 83 2.51 20.52 12.78
N ILE A 84 2.32 20.65 11.46
CA ILE A 84 0.99 20.52 10.85
C ILE A 84 0.43 19.08 10.97
N GLY A 85 1.31 18.08 10.90
CA GLY A 85 0.94 16.68 11.10
C GLY A 85 0.65 16.37 12.57
N ALA A 86 1.44 16.93 13.48
CA ALA A 86 1.25 16.78 14.92
C ALA A 86 -0.07 17.44 15.40
N MET A 87 -0.39 18.63 14.88
CA MET A 87 -1.64 19.34 15.17
C MET A 87 -2.86 18.57 14.67
N LEU A 88 -2.84 18.08 13.42
CA LEU A 88 -3.93 17.26 12.87
C LEU A 88 -4.17 15.99 13.70
N ALA A 89 -3.10 15.32 14.13
CA ALA A 89 -3.21 14.15 15.00
C ALA A 89 -3.78 14.49 16.38
N LEU A 90 -3.29 15.57 17.00
CA LEU A 90 -3.76 16.03 18.31
C LEU A 90 -5.25 16.40 18.27
N THR A 91 -5.65 17.23 17.31
CA THR A 91 -7.06 17.61 17.08
C THR A 91 -7.93 16.38 16.93
N GLY A 92 -7.55 15.42 16.08
CA GLY A 92 -8.32 14.18 15.89
C GLY A 92 -8.48 13.37 17.18
N ILE A 93 -7.41 13.21 17.96
CA ILE A 93 -7.43 12.49 19.24
C ILE A 93 -8.34 13.22 20.24
N VAL A 94 -8.23 14.55 20.37
CA VAL A 94 -9.04 15.34 21.30
C VAL A 94 -10.52 15.29 20.91
N THR A 95 -10.85 15.49 19.64
CA THR A 95 -12.23 15.40 19.12
C THR A 95 -12.88 14.07 19.47
N VAL A 96 -12.19 12.96 19.20
CA VAL A 96 -12.71 11.61 19.47
C VAL A 96 -12.75 11.31 20.97
N SER A 97 -11.76 11.77 21.74
CA SER A 97 -11.72 11.58 23.19
C SER A 97 -12.90 12.26 23.89
N VAL A 98 -13.18 13.52 23.54
CA VAL A 98 -14.31 14.29 24.08
C VAL A 98 -15.65 13.70 23.63
N PHE A 99 -15.73 13.24 22.39
CA PHE A 99 -16.91 12.53 21.92
C PHE A 99 -17.16 11.25 22.71
N ASN A 100 -16.13 10.43 22.95
CA ASN A 100 -16.26 9.18 23.71
C ASN A 100 -16.61 9.40 25.19
N SER A 101 -16.16 10.50 25.79
CA SER A 101 -16.47 10.81 27.19
C SER A 101 -17.85 11.45 27.38
N THR A 102 -18.30 12.25 26.41
CA THR A 102 -19.50 13.08 26.56
C THR A 102 -20.69 12.61 25.72
N GLY A 103 -20.45 11.79 24.70
CA GLY A 103 -21.45 11.38 23.70
C GLY A 103 -21.94 12.52 22.80
N ASN A 104 -21.37 13.74 22.92
CA ASN A 104 -21.82 14.93 22.22
C ASN A 104 -20.81 15.35 21.14
N MET A 105 -21.22 15.22 19.88
CA MET A 105 -20.35 15.51 18.72
C MET A 105 -19.98 16.99 18.60
N TRP A 106 -20.85 17.91 19.01
CA TRP A 106 -20.58 19.34 18.93
C TRP A 106 -19.47 19.78 19.88
N LEU A 107 -19.44 19.18 21.08
CA LEU A 107 -18.36 19.40 22.05
C LEU A 107 -17.03 18.82 21.57
N GLY A 108 -17.05 17.68 20.88
CA GLY A 108 -15.85 17.13 20.24
C GLY A 108 -15.26 18.07 19.20
N ILE A 109 -16.10 18.61 18.30
CA ILE A 109 -15.67 19.54 17.24
C ILE A 109 -15.13 20.85 17.81
N LEU A 110 -15.68 21.36 18.92
CA LEU A 110 -15.21 22.61 19.53
C LEU A 110 -13.88 22.49 20.28
N MET A 111 -13.54 21.29 20.74
CA MET A 111 -12.38 21.06 21.61
C MET A 111 -11.14 20.58 20.86
N GLY A 112 -11.30 19.92 19.72
CA GLY A 112 -10.18 19.53 18.85
C GLY A 112 -9.89 20.57 17.79
#